data_AF-A0A673J7K5-F1
#
_entry.id   AF-A0A673J7K5-F1
#
_cell.length_a   1.000
_cell.length_b   1.000
_cell.length_c   1.000
_cell.angle_alpha   90.00
_cell.angle_beta   90.00
_cell.angle_gamma   90.00
#
_symmetry.space_group_name_H-M   'P 1'
#
loop_
_entity.id
_entity.type
_entity.pdbx_description
1 polymer ?
#
loop_
_entity_poly.entity_id
_entity_poly.type
_entity_poly.pdbx_seq_one_letter_code
_entity_poly.pdbx_strand_id
1 'polypeptide(L)'
;MSTLVLDNGANFAKIGYSHEKVSVIPNGQFRSKTSRLKTFTASQLDEIKDPSGLFYILPFQKGYLVNWDVQRKVWDHLFGKDMFKVDFADTNIVITEPYFNFSSIQDTMNEILFEEYQFQSALRINAGSLSAHQYFHENNSELCCIVVDSSFSFTHIVPYCRGRKMKEDRVYTEVRALAPVEYQVSVVLPQNPICYPWEGGKLLAENPDFEEMVVTREDYEENGHYVCEEKFDI
;
A
#
# COMPACT_ATOMS: atom_id res chain seq x y z
N MET A 1 6.19 -21.40 20.71
CA MET A 1 5.82 -20.06 20.22
C MET A 1 5.72 -20.08 18.71
N SER A 2 4.48 -20.02 18.22
CA SER A 2 4.15 -19.89 16.81
C SER A 2 4.16 -18.40 16.43
N THR A 3 4.57 -18.10 15.20
CA THR A 3 4.43 -16.74 14.65
C THR A 3 3.48 -16.80 13.47
N LEU A 4 2.37 -16.07 13.59
CA LEU A 4 1.37 -15.89 12.55
C LEU A 4 1.74 -14.65 11.72
N VAL A 5 1.92 -14.84 10.41
CA VAL A 5 2.21 -13.75 9.48
C VAL A 5 0.93 -13.41 8.73
N LEU A 6 0.56 -12.13 8.74
CA LEU A 6 -0.60 -11.58 8.06
C LEU A 6 -0.18 -10.39 7.19
N ASP A 7 -0.12 -10.60 5.88
CA ASP A 7 -0.09 -9.51 4.91
C ASP A 7 -1.51 -8.96 4.72
N ASN A 8 -1.83 -7.88 5.42
CA ASN A 8 -3.17 -7.28 5.48
C ASN A 8 -3.41 -6.30 4.31
N GLY A 9 -3.42 -6.81 3.09
CA GLY A 9 -3.63 -6.00 1.88
C GLY A 9 -5.08 -5.58 1.67
N ALA A 10 -5.31 -4.45 1.00
CA ALA A 10 -6.64 -3.89 0.77
C ALA A 10 -7.59 -4.74 -0.08
N ASN A 11 -7.04 -5.60 -0.96
CA ASN A 11 -7.82 -6.53 -1.80
C ASN A 11 -7.76 -7.97 -1.29
N PHE A 12 -6.59 -8.42 -0.82
CA PHE A 12 -6.37 -9.76 -0.29
C PHE A 12 -5.61 -9.70 1.02
N ALA A 13 -6.06 -10.49 1.99
CA ALA A 13 -5.35 -10.84 3.20
C ALA A 13 -4.61 -12.16 2.96
N LYS A 14 -3.27 -12.16 3.11
CA LYS A 14 -2.45 -13.37 2.97
C LYS A 14 -1.95 -13.77 4.35
N ILE A 15 -2.31 -14.96 4.81
CA ILE A 15 -2.11 -15.38 6.20
C ILE A 15 -1.53 -16.79 6.27
N GLY A 16 -0.63 -17.01 7.23
CA GLY A 16 -0.07 -18.33 7.52
C GLY A 16 0.89 -18.30 8.69
N TYR A 17 1.07 -19.44 9.36
CA TYR A 17 2.16 -19.59 10.32
C TYR A 17 3.51 -19.68 9.60
N SER A 18 4.60 -19.26 10.27
CA SER A 18 5.95 -19.18 9.71
C SER A 18 6.50 -20.46 9.06
N HIS A 19 5.94 -21.63 9.39
CA HIS A 19 6.36 -22.93 8.87
C HIS A 19 5.32 -23.58 7.94
N GLU A 20 4.23 -22.89 7.64
CA GLU A 20 3.09 -23.40 6.87
C GLU A 20 2.94 -22.70 5.53
N LYS A 21 2.05 -23.23 4.68
CA LYS A 21 1.70 -22.60 3.41
C LYS A 21 0.80 -21.39 3.65
N VAL A 22 1.03 -20.34 2.87
CA VAL A 22 0.18 -19.15 2.88
C VAL A 22 -1.20 -19.44 2.30
N SER A 23 -2.23 -18.95 2.98
CA SER A 23 -3.60 -18.85 2.46
C SER A 23 -3.84 -17.44 1.94
N VAL A 24 -4.38 -17.30 0.72
CA VAL A 24 -4.71 -16.01 0.12
C VAL A 24 -6.23 -15.86 0.09
N ILE A 25 -6.74 -14.91 0.86
CA ILE A 25 -8.17 -14.74 1.10
C ILE A 25 -8.55 -13.31 0.71
N PRO A 26 -9.64 -13.07 -0.04
CA PRO A 26 -10.10 -11.70 -0.29
C PRO A 26 -10.30 -10.92 1.02
N ASN A 27 -9.90 -9.65 1.05
CA ASN A 27 -10.02 -8.83 2.27
C ASN A 27 -11.31 -8.03 2.24
N GLY A 28 -12.41 -8.68 2.60
CA GLY A 28 -13.70 -8.03 2.67
C GLY A 28 -14.85 -8.99 2.85
N GLN A 29 -16.05 -8.41 2.83
CA GLN A 29 -17.30 -9.15 2.92
C GLN A 29 -18.03 -9.13 1.59
N PHE A 30 -18.69 -10.23 1.29
CA PHE A 30 -19.56 -10.36 0.13
C PHE A 30 -21.00 -10.49 0.61
N ARG A 31 -21.90 -9.71 0.04
CA ARG A 31 -23.34 -9.79 0.34
C ARG A 31 -24.12 -10.04 -0.93
N SER A 32 -25.03 -11.00 -0.86
CA SER A 32 -25.99 -11.26 -1.93
C SER A 32 -27.27 -10.45 -1.70
N LYS A 33 -27.69 -9.69 -2.71
CA LYS A 33 -29.00 -9.03 -2.71
C LYS A 33 -30.15 -10.04 -2.79
N THR A 34 -29.93 -11.18 -3.42
CA THR A 34 -30.96 -12.17 -3.73
C THR A 34 -31.18 -13.17 -2.59
N SER A 35 -30.14 -13.51 -1.80
CA SER A 35 -30.21 -14.54 -0.75
C SER A 35 -30.38 -13.96 0.67
N ARG A 36 -31.47 -13.23 0.96
CA ARG A 36 -31.81 -12.70 2.30
C ARG A 36 -30.66 -11.95 3.00
N LEU A 37 -29.81 -11.23 2.27
CA LEU A 37 -28.65 -10.49 2.82
C LEU A 37 -27.64 -11.38 3.58
N LYS A 38 -27.53 -12.67 3.22
CA LYS A 38 -26.46 -13.52 3.77
C LYS A 38 -25.11 -12.87 3.48
N THR A 39 -24.32 -12.69 4.54
CA THR A 39 -22.96 -12.18 4.47
C THR A 39 -22.02 -13.36 4.41
N PHE A 40 -21.11 -13.34 3.44
CA PHE A 40 -20.08 -14.34 3.25
C PHE A 40 -18.74 -13.68 3.56
N THR A 41 -17.95 -14.33 4.41
CA THR A 41 -16.55 -13.93 4.63
C THR A 41 -15.70 -14.66 3.61
N ALA A 42 -14.73 -13.95 3.07
CA ALA A 42 -14.06 -14.21 1.80
C ALA A 42 -13.59 -15.63 1.44
N SER A 43 -13.38 -16.55 2.37
CA SER A 43 -13.10 -17.95 2.04
C SER A 43 -14.35 -18.75 1.61
N GLN A 44 -15.54 -18.18 1.80
CA GLN A 44 -16.83 -18.79 1.50
C GLN A 44 -17.37 -18.41 0.11
N LEU A 45 -16.53 -17.83 -0.75
CA LEU A 45 -16.91 -17.46 -2.11
C LEU A 45 -17.40 -18.66 -2.92
N ASP A 46 -16.82 -19.84 -2.69
CA ASP A 46 -17.21 -21.08 -3.35
C ASP A 46 -18.62 -21.57 -2.95
N GLU A 47 -19.15 -21.10 -1.82
CA GLU A 47 -20.54 -21.39 -1.42
C GLU A 47 -21.57 -20.59 -2.22
N ILE A 48 -21.12 -19.60 -3.01
CA ILE A 48 -22.00 -18.69 -3.72
C ILE A 48 -22.45 -19.31 -5.04
N LYS A 49 -23.71 -19.76 -5.05
CA LYS A 49 -24.34 -20.34 -6.24
C LYS A 49 -24.70 -19.34 -7.33
N ASP A 50 -24.97 -18.09 -6.95
CA ASP A 50 -25.36 -17.03 -7.88
C ASP A 50 -24.56 -15.75 -7.60
N PRO A 51 -23.52 -15.46 -8.40
CA PRO A 51 -22.70 -14.28 -8.23
C PRO A 51 -23.34 -13.00 -8.79
N SER A 52 -24.42 -13.09 -9.57
CA SER A 52 -24.97 -11.95 -10.31
C SER A 52 -25.55 -10.84 -9.41
N GLY A 53 -25.97 -11.19 -8.19
CA GLY A 53 -26.48 -10.26 -7.18
C GLY A 53 -25.50 -9.90 -6.06
N LEU A 54 -24.22 -10.25 -6.20
CA LEU A 54 -23.20 -9.97 -5.17
C LEU A 54 -22.71 -8.52 -5.23
N PHE A 55 -22.49 -7.95 -4.06
CA PHE A 55 -21.68 -6.74 -3.92
C PHE A 55 -20.65 -6.94 -2.81
N TYR A 56 -19.48 -6.31 -3.00
CA TYR A 56 -18.37 -6.33 -2.06
C TYR A 56 -18.47 -5.16 -1.09
N ILE A 57 -18.08 -5.42 0.15
CA ILE A 57 -17.89 -4.42 1.19
C ILE A 57 -16.43 -4.55 1.62
N LEU A 58 -15.64 -3.55 1.25
CA LEU A 58 -14.21 -3.52 1.56
C LEU A 58 -13.97 -2.74 2.86
N PRO A 59 -13.07 -3.23 3.73
CA PRO A 59 -12.66 -2.49 4.92
C PRO A 59 -11.77 -1.29 4.57
N PHE A 60 -11.03 -1.38 3.45
CA PHE A 60 -10.13 -0.35 2.97
C PHE A 60 -10.81 0.60 1.98
N GLN A 61 -10.52 1.89 2.10
CA GLN A 61 -10.86 2.93 1.13
C GLN A 61 -9.60 3.71 0.76
N LYS A 62 -9.31 3.80 -0.55
CA LYS A 62 -8.09 4.46 -1.07
C LYS A 62 -6.80 3.98 -0.37
N GLY A 63 -6.75 2.71 -0.02
CA GLY A 63 -5.60 2.07 0.65
C GLY A 63 -5.50 2.26 2.16
N TYR A 64 -6.40 3.02 2.79
CA TYR A 64 -6.46 3.17 4.24
C TYR A 64 -7.58 2.34 4.82
N LEU A 65 -7.36 1.80 6.01
CA LEU A 65 -8.35 1.01 6.74
C LEU A 65 -9.35 1.93 7.44
N VAL A 66 -10.56 2.03 6.91
CA VAL A 66 -11.59 2.97 7.38
C VAL A 66 -12.75 2.23 8.05
N ASN A 67 -13.13 1.06 7.55
CA ASN A 67 -14.26 0.30 8.08
C ASN A 67 -13.79 -0.89 8.93
N TRP A 68 -13.57 -0.61 10.21
CA TRP A 68 -13.13 -1.58 11.22
C TRP A 68 -14.16 -2.67 11.50
N ASP A 69 -15.46 -2.41 11.36
CA ASP A 69 -16.49 -3.44 11.57
C ASP A 69 -16.41 -4.57 10.54
N VAL A 70 -16.06 -4.22 9.30
CA VAL A 70 -15.81 -5.21 8.24
C VAL A 70 -14.49 -5.92 8.49
N GLN A 71 -13.44 -5.18 8.84
CA GLN A 71 -12.11 -5.74 9.06
C GLN A 71 -12.09 -6.73 10.23
N ARG A 72 -12.71 -6.38 11.36
CA ARG A 72 -12.81 -7.26 12.53
C ARG A 72 -13.49 -8.56 12.17
N LYS A 73 -14.60 -8.52 11.43
CA LYS A 73 -15.28 -9.75 10.97
C LYS A 73 -14.44 -10.60 10.02
N VAL A 74 -13.60 -9.97 9.20
CA VAL A 74 -12.62 -10.71 8.37
C VAL A 74 -11.59 -11.38 9.27
N TRP A 75 -11.01 -10.64 10.21
CA TRP A 75 -10.03 -11.18 11.16
C TRP A 75 -10.59 -12.27 12.07
N ASP A 76 -11.80 -12.12 12.59
CA ASP A 76 -12.49 -13.12 13.40
C ASP A 76 -12.63 -14.45 12.65
N HIS A 77 -12.90 -14.37 11.35
CA HIS A 77 -12.97 -15.55 10.49
C HIS A 77 -11.59 -16.17 10.23
N LEU A 78 -10.58 -15.34 9.92
CA LEU A 78 -9.22 -15.79 9.67
C LEU A 78 -8.60 -16.43 10.92
N PHE A 79 -8.68 -15.76 12.07
CA PHE A 79 -8.09 -16.22 13.32
C PHE A 79 -8.94 -17.29 14.01
N GLY A 80 -10.24 -17.31 13.71
CA GLY A 80 -11.22 -18.18 14.34
C GLY A 80 -11.07 -19.67 14.03
N LYS A 81 -12.02 -20.44 14.56
CA LYS A 81 -12.00 -21.90 14.54
C LYS A 81 -12.09 -22.52 13.15
N ASP A 82 -12.64 -21.78 12.21
CA ASP A 82 -12.91 -22.25 10.85
C ASP A 82 -11.67 -22.21 9.96
N MET A 83 -10.64 -21.43 10.33
CA MET A 83 -9.40 -21.31 9.58
C MET A 83 -8.17 -21.66 10.41
N PHE A 84 -7.57 -20.69 11.13
CA PHE A 84 -6.26 -20.87 11.75
C PHE A 84 -6.28 -21.26 13.23
N LYS A 85 -7.45 -21.23 13.90
CA LYS A 85 -7.61 -21.64 15.30
C LYS A 85 -6.54 -21.03 16.21
N VAL A 86 -6.34 -19.73 16.10
CA VAL A 86 -5.23 -19.03 16.75
C VAL A 86 -5.40 -19.08 18.27
N ASP A 87 -4.37 -19.55 18.96
CA ASP A 87 -4.23 -19.40 20.41
C ASP A 87 -3.47 -18.10 20.69
N PHE A 88 -4.21 -17.01 20.88
CA PHE A 88 -3.66 -15.66 20.90
C PHE A 88 -2.57 -15.46 21.97
N ALA A 89 -2.75 -16.05 23.15
CA ALA A 89 -1.85 -15.88 24.29
C ALA A 89 -0.48 -16.57 24.11
N ASP A 90 -0.35 -17.54 23.18
CA ASP A 90 0.94 -18.20 22.84
C ASP A 90 1.43 -17.88 21.40
N THR A 91 0.72 -16.97 20.71
CA THR A 91 1.02 -16.63 19.31
C THR A 91 1.56 -15.20 19.20
N ASN A 92 2.65 -15.05 18.45
CA ASN A 92 3.13 -13.74 17.99
C ASN A 92 2.51 -13.41 16.63
N ILE A 93 2.18 -12.16 16.38
CA ILE A 93 1.68 -11.72 15.06
C ILE A 93 2.66 -10.78 14.36
N VAL A 94 2.94 -11.05 13.09
CA VAL A 94 3.58 -10.09 12.17
C VAL A 94 2.51 -9.63 11.21
N ILE A 95 2.20 -8.33 11.20
CA ILE A 95 1.15 -7.75 10.36
C ILE A 95 1.68 -6.62 9.48
N THR A 96 1.28 -6.60 8.21
CA THR A 96 1.69 -5.55 7.28
C THR A 96 0.83 -4.29 7.37
N GLU A 97 1.45 -3.12 7.14
CA GLU A 97 0.75 -1.85 6.98
C GLU A 97 1.41 -0.91 5.94
N PRO A 98 0.69 0.10 5.40
CA PRO A 98 1.26 1.11 4.51
C PRO A 98 2.37 1.96 5.14
N TYR A 99 3.23 2.57 4.32
CA TYR A 99 4.39 3.36 4.79
C TYR A 99 4.03 4.64 5.56
N PHE A 100 2.89 5.24 5.24
CA PHE A 100 2.44 6.52 5.78
C PHE A 100 1.03 6.38 6.36
N ASN A 101 0.84 5.35 7.19
CA ASN A 101 -0.45 5.12 7.82
C ASN A 101 -0.77 6.22 8.85
N PHE A 102 -2.05 6.53 9.04
CA PHE A 102 -2.46 7.52 10.04
C PHE A 102 -2.28 6.96 11.45
N SER A 103 -1.83 7.80 12.38
CA SER A 103 -1.64 7.40 13.78
C SER A 103 -2.91 6.86 14.40
N SER A 104 -4.07 7.44 14.09
CA SER A 104 -5.37 6.95 14.58
C SER A 104 -5.67 5.51 14.11
N ILE A 105 -5.38 5.17 12.85
CA ILE A 105 -5.55 3.82 12.33
C ILE A 105 -4.57 2.86 13.02
N GLN A 106 -3.34 3.30 13.24
CA GLN A 106 -2.33 2.55 13.96
C GLN A 106 -2.76 2.28 15.41
N ASP A 107 -3.25 3.27 16.12
CA ASP A 107 -3.66 3.13 17.52
C ASP A 107 -4.84 2.18 17.65
N THR A 108 -5.86 2.31 16.79
CA THR A 108 -6.98 1.34 16.75
C THR A 108 -6.51 -0.07 16.40
N MET A 109 -5.54 -0.24 15.49
CA MET A 109 -4.97 -1.55 15.19
C MET A 109 -4.31 -2.18 16.42
N ASN A 110 -3.56 -1.38 17.19
CA ASN A 110 -2.90 -1.86 18.40
C ASN A 110 -3.91 -2.26 19.47
N GLU A 111 -4.94 -1.43 19.70
CA GLU A 111 -6.03 -1.70 20.63
C GLU A 111 -6.69 -3.05 20.31
N ILE A 112 -7.03 -3.29 19.04
CA ILE A 112 -7.64 -4.57 18.63
C ILE A 112 -6.67 -5.75 18.83
N LEU A 113 -5.40 -5.62 18.47
CA LEU A 113 -4.44 -6.73 18.57
C LEU A 113 -4.10 -7.09 20.02
N PHE A 114 -3.93 -6.10 20.90
CA PHE A 114 -3.48 -6.30 22.28
C PHE A 114 -4.62 -6.37 23.30
N GLU A 115 -5.66 -5.56 23.15
CA GLU A 115 -6.76 -5.48 24.12
C GLU A 115 -7.91 -6.43 23.77
N GLU A 116 -8.29 -6.51 22.50
CA GLU A 116 -9.38 -7.40 22.06
C GLU A 116 -8.88 -8.85 21.85
N TYR A 117 -7.91 -9.06 20.97
CA TYR A 117 -7.39 -10.40 20.66
C TYR A 117 -6.36 -10.92 21.67
N GLN A 118 -5.68 -10.03 22.41
CA GLN A 118 -4.68 -10.40 23.42
C GLN A 118 -3.54 -11.26 22.86
N PHE A 119 -3.01 -10.88 21.70
CA PHE A 119 -1.78 -11.50 21.17
C PHE A 119 -0.61 -11.31 22.14
N GLN A 120 0.23 -12.33 22.26
CA GLN A 120 1.43 -12.29 23.11
C GLN A 120 2.39 -11.16 22.70
N SER A 121 2.59 -10.99 21.40
CA SER A 121 3.34 -9.86 20.85
C SER A 121 2.92 -9.57 19.40
N ALA A 122 3.09 -8.31 18.97
CA ALA A 122 2.78 -7.88 17.62
C ALA A 122 3.94 -7.08 17.02
N LEU A 123 4.27 -7.37 15.75
CA LEU A 123 5.16 -6.58 14.91
C LEU A 123 4.36 -6.02 13.75
N ARG A 124 4.28 -4.69 13.66
CA ARG A 124 3.79 -3.99 12.46
C ARG A 124 4.96 -3.63 11.57
N ILE A 125 4.85 -3.94 10.28
CA ILE A 125 5.94 -3.72 9.33
C ILE A 125 5.41 -3.43 7.92
N ASN A 126 6.17 -2.74 7.09
CA ASN A 126 5.76 -2.52 5.70
C ASN A 126 5.99 -3.78 4.85
N ALA A 127 5.06 -4.09 3.95
CA ALA A 127 5.19 -5.21 3.03
C ALA A 127 6.51 -5.16 2.23
N GLY A 128 6.87 -4.00 1.68
CA GLY A 128 8.14 -3.84 0.98
C GLY A 128 9.38 -3.99 1.86
N SER A 129 9.30 -3.77 3.18
CA SER A 129 10.41 -4.08 4.09
C SER A 129 10.61 -5.59 4.22
N LEU A 130 9.52 -6.36 4.24
CA LEU A 130 9.58 -7.83 4.22
C LEU A 130 10.09 -8.33 2.87
N SER A 131 9.65 -7.74 1.75
CA SER A 131 10.18 -8.07 0.42
C SER A 131 11.68 -7.81 0.31
N ALA A 132 12.15 -6.67 0.83
CA ALA A 132 13.58 -6.37 0.89
C ALA A 132 14.33 -7.37 1.78
N HIS A 133 13.76 -7.75 2.93
CA HIS A 133 14.36 -8.75 3.82
C HIS A 133 14.53 -10.10 3.11
N GLN A 134 13.49 -10.57 2.41
CA GLN A 134 13.56 -11.79 1.61
C GLN A 134 14.64 -11.69 0.53
N TYR A 135 14.68 -10.58 -0.19
CA TYR A 135 15.67 -10.35 -1.24
C TYR A 135 17.10 -10.41 -0.70
N PHE A 136 17.41 -9.73 0.41
CA PHE A 136 18.75 -9.76 1.01
C PHE A 136 19.10 -11.14 1.57
N HIS A 137 18.12 -11.91 2.05
CA HIS A 137 18.33 -13.28 2.52
C HIS A 137 18.76 -14.20 1.37
N GLU A 138 18.13 -14.05 0.19
CA GLU A 138 18.49 -14.79 -1.02
C GLU A 138 19.79 -14.27 -1.66
N ASN A 139 20.10 -12.99 -1.48
CA ASN A 139 21.22 -12.29 -2.11
C ASN A 139 22.15 -11.65 -1.06
N ASN A 140 22.78 -12.47 -0.21
CA ASN A 140 23.56 -12.01 0.94
C ASN A 140 24.78 -11.12 0.61
N SER A 141 25.23 -11.08 -0.65
CA SER A 141 26.31 -10.19 -1.11
C SER A 141 25.83 -8.79 -1.47
N GLU A 142 24.54 -8.62 -1.76
CA GLU A 142 23.99 -7.35 -2.21
C GLU A 142 23.82 -6.38 -1.05
N LEU A 143 24.30 -5.16 -1.25
CA LEU A 143 24.27 -4.14 -0.20
C LEU A 143 22.99 -3.33 -0.23
N CYS A 144 22.43 -3.03 -1.40
CA CYS A 144 21.27 -2.18 -1.52
C CYS A 144 20.29 -2.72 -2.59
N CYS A 145 19.02 -2.39 -2.47
CA CYS A 145 17.99 -2.66 -3.47
C CYS A 145 16.93 -1.56 -3.47
N ILE A 146 16.19 -1.40 -4.56
CA ILE A 146 15.00 -0.54 -4.61
C ILE A 146 13.79 -1.46 -4.76
N VAL A 147 12.85 -1.36 -3.83
CA VAL A 147 11.58 -2.07 -3.93
C VAL A 147 10.57 -1.15 -4.61
N VAL A 148 10.10 -1.56 -5.79
CA VAL A 148 8.96 -0.95 -6.49
C VAL A 148 7.73 -1.81 -6.21
N ASP A 149 6.97 -1.44 -5.20
CA ASP A 149 5.78 -2.16 -4.74
C ASP A 149 4.53 -1.54 -5.36
N SER A 150 4.11 -2.07 -6.52
CA SER A 150 2.86 -1.70 -7.21
C SER A 150 1.71 -2.58 -6.69
N SER A 151 1.10 -2.14 -5.60
CA SER A 151 0.02 -2.84 -4.92
C SER A 151 -1.37 -2.40 -5.41
N PHE A 152 -2.43 -2.97 -4.81
CA PHE A 152 -3.82 -2.65 -5.18
C PHE A 152 -4.19 -1.18 -5.00
N SER A 153 -3.65 -0.50 -3.97
CA SER A 153 -4.03 0.89 -3.65
C SER A 153 -2.92 1.90 -3.85
N PHE A 154 -1.67 1.48 -3.78
CA PHE A 154 -0.52 2.37 -3.82
C PHE A 154 0.61 1.76 -4.64
N THR A 155 1.37 2.63 -5.31
CA THR A 155 2.70 2.28 -5.80
C THR A 155 3.73 2.96 -4.89
N HIS A 156 4.57 2.18 -4.22
CA HIS A 156 5.65 2.70 -3.38
C HIS A 156 7.00 2.37 -4.01
N ILE A 157 7.88 3.37 -4.10
CA ILE A 157 9.27 3.19 -4.53
C ILE A 157 10.13 3.46 -3.30
N VAL A 158 10.73 2.41 -2.75
CA VAL A 158 11.43 2.49 -1.47
C VAL A 158 12.84 1.91 -1.60
N PRO A 159 13.89 2.74 -1.48
CA PRO A 159 15.26 2.27 -1.44
C PRO A 159 15.58 1.65 -0.07
N TYR A 160 16.26 0.50 -0.10
CA TYR A 160 16.79 -0.20 1.06
C TYR A 160 18.30 -0.37 0.91
N CYS A 161 19.03 -0.19 2.00
CA CYS A 161 20.45 -0.52 2.03
C CYS A 161 20.86 -1.14 3.36
N ARG A 162 21.52 -2.30 3.27
CA ARG A 162 21.87 -3.24 4.35
C ARG A 162 20.64 -3.66 5.15
N GLY A 163 19.58 -4.05 4.44
CA GLY A 163 18.30 -4.47 5.03
C GLY A 163 17.50 -3.37 5.72
N ARG A 164 17.92 -2.10 5.61
CA ARG A 164 17.25 -0.96 6.26
C ARG A 164 16.72 0.02 5.21
N LYS A 165 15.47 0.46 5.41
CA LYS A 165 14.85 1.54 4.64
C LYS A 165 15.75 2.78 4.66
N MET A 166 16.06 3.34 3.51
CA MET A 166 16.83 4.59 3.45
C MET A 166 15.92 5.77 3.77
N LYS A 167 16.37 6.60 4.71
CA LYS A 167 15.74 7.88 5.03
C LYS A 167 16.26 8.95 4.08
N GLU A 168 15.53 10.06 3.95
CA GLU A 168 15.86 11.20 3.10
C GLU A 168 17.33 11.64 3.22
N ASP A 169 17.82 11.86 4.45
CA ASP A 169 19.21 12.25 4.73
C ASP A 169 20.24 11.24 4.18
N ARG A 170 19.89 9.95 4.18
CA ARG A 170 20.78 8.91 3.67
C ARG A 170 20.78 8.88 2.14
N VAL A 171 19.63 9.10 1.51
CA VAL A 171 19.57 9.26 0.04
C VAL A 171 20.42 10.44 -0.38
N TYR A 172 20.30 11.58 0.30
CA TYR A 172 21.14 12.75 0.05
C TYR A 172 22.63 12.43 0.17
N THR A 173 23.04 11.79 1.28
CA THR A 173 24.44 11.50 1.56
C THR A 173 25.08 10.60 0.49
N GLU A 174 24.38 9.53 0.10
CA GLU A 174 24.89 8.57 -0.89
C GLU A 174 24.94 9.18 -2.29
N VAL A 175 23.90 9.93 -2.71
CA VAL A 175 23.91 10.65 -3.99
C VAL A 175 25.00 11.72 -4.00
N ARG A 176 25.20 12.43 -2.88
CA ARG A 176 26.25 13.44 -2.74
C ARG A 176 27.65 12.87 -2.87
N ALA A 177 27.89 11.69 -2.29
CA ALA A 177 29.18 11.01 -2.36
C ALA A 177 29.54 10.58 -3.79
N LEU A 178 28.54 10.29 -4.63
CA LEU A 178 28.73 9.91 -6.03
C LEU A 178 28.72 11.10 -7.00
N ALA A 179 28.06 12.20 -6.64
CA ALA A 179 28.00 13.39 -7.46
C ALA A 179 29.34 14.16 -7.43
N PRO A 180 29.84 14.66 -8.58
CA PRO A 180 30.99 15.55 -8.61
C PRO A 180 30.82 16.73 -7.64
N VAL A 181 31.93 17.24 -7.11
CA VAL A 181 31.88 18.25 -6.04
C VAL A 181 31.17 19.53 -6.47
N GLU A 182 31.24 19.84 -7.76
CA GLU A 182 30.68 21.03 -8.41
C GLU A 182 29.15 21.03 -8.45
N TYR A 183 28.50 19.86 -8.40
CA TYR A 183 27.05 19.78 -8.46
C TYR A 183 26.42 19.79 -7.08
N GLN A 184 25.39 20.64 -6.93
CA GLN A 184 24.52 20.61 -5.76
C GLN A 184 23.56 19.43 -5.88
N VAL A 185 23.63 18.51 -4.92
CA VAL A 185 22.62 17.45 -4.76
C VAL A 185 21.50 18.01 -3.91
N SER A 186 20.25 17.70 -4.27
CA SER A 186 19.07 17.99 -3.48
C SER A 186 18.18 16.75 -3.41
N VAL A 187 17.67 16.47 -2.21
CA VAL A 187 16.56 15.55 -1.99
C VAL A 187 15.51 16.41 -1.33
N VAL A 188 14.34 16.54 -1.96
CA VAL A 188 13.35 17.54 -1.57
C VAL A 188 12.02 16.85 -1.32
N LEU A 189 11.56 16.89 -0.08
CA LEU A 189 10.15 16.82 0.23
C LEU A 189 9.58 18.24 0.27
N PRO A 190 8.71 18.64 -0.67
CA PRO A 190 8.12 19.98 -0.63
C PRO A 190 7.32 20.20 0.65
N GLN A 191 7.33 21.43 1.18
CA GLN A 191 6.62 21.75 2.44
C GLN A 191 5.12 21.45 2.36
N ASN A 192 4.53 21.65 1.17
CA ASN A 192 3.15 21.29 0.89
C ASN A 192 3.07 20.45 -0.40
N PRO A 193 3.29 19.12 -0.32
CA PRO A 193 3.30 18.26 -1.50
C PRO A 193 1.96 18.25 -2.26
N ILE A 194 0.86 18.57 -1.57
CA ILE A 194 -0.48 18.62 -2.18
C ILE A 194 -0.58 19.79 -3.17
N CYS A 195 -0.03 20.95 -2.80
CA CYS A 195 -0.09 22.15 -3.64
C CYS A 195 1.15 22.34 -4.51
N TYR A 196 2.25 21.65 -4.24
CA TYR A 196 3.52 21.87 -4.92
C TYR A 196 3.45 21.78 -6.46
N PRO A 197 2.74 20.80 -7.07
CA PRO A 197 2.56 20.78 -8.52
C PRO A 197 1.74 21.97 -9.03
N TRP A 198 0.74 22.42 -8.27
CA TRP A 198 -0.07 23.58 -8.63
C TRP A 198 0.75 24.88 -8.57
N GLU A 199 1.59 25.04 -7.55
CA GLU A 199 2.53 26.16 -7.43
C GLU A 199 3.51 26.18 -8.62
N GLY A 200 3.99 25.00 -9.03
CA GLY A 200 4.78 24.85 -10.26
C GLY A 200 4.01 25.27 -11.52
N GLY A 201 2.74 24.87 -11.65
CA GLY A 201 1.87 25.29 -12.75
C GLY A 201 1.63 26.81 -12.77
N LYS A 202 1.49 27.45 -11.61
CA LYS A 202 1.40 28.90 -11.50
C LYS A 202 2.68 29.58 -12.04
N LEU A 203 3.85 29.10 -11.64
CA LEU A 203 5.13 29.64 -12.12
C LEU A 203 5.32 29.40 -13.63
N LEU A 204 4.89 28.24 -14.13
CA LEU A 204 4.94 27.92 -15.56
C LEU A 204 4.06 28.86 -16.39
N ALA A 205 2.88 29.23 -15.87
CA ALA A 205 1.97 30.17 -16.54
C ALA A 205 2.53 31.60 -16.65
N GLU A 206 3.52 31.95 -15.82
CA GLU A 206 4.22 33.23 -15.87
C GLU A 206 5.51 33.17 -16.73
N ASN A 207 5.85 31.99 -17.28
CA ASN A 207 7.04 31.80 -18.09
C ASN A 207 6.89 32.45 -19.48
N PRO A 208 7.92 33.18 -20.00
CA PRO A 208 7.91 33.73 -21.35
C PRO A 208 7.54 32.72 -22.45
N ASP A 209 7.94 31.45 -22.29
CA ASP A 209 7.74 30.41 -23.29
C ASP A 209 6.34 29.75 -23.17
N PHE A 210 5.49 30.21 -22.25
CA PHE A 210 4.18 29.59 -21.97
C PHE A 210 3.26 29.54 -23.20
N GLU A 211 3.29 30.57 -24.05
CA GLU A 211 2.48 30.62 -25.26
C GLU A 211 2.86 29.53 -26.28
N GLU A 212 4.12 29.08 -26.30
CA GLU A 212 4.58 28.01 -27.17
C GLU A 212 4.08 26.63 -26.72
N MET A 213 3.85 26.49 -25.41
CA MET A 213 3.40 25.25 -24.77
C MET A 213 1.89 25.04 -24.81
N VAL A 214 1.10 26.08 -25.14
CA VAL A 214 -0.36 26.01 -25.16
C VAL A 214 -0.91 25.86 -26.58
N VAL A 215 -2.05 25.17 -26.68
CA VAL A 215 -2.86 25.10 -27.89
C VAL A 215 -3.99 26.11 -27.72
N THR A 216 -4.05 27.10 -28.61
CA THR A 216 -5.17 28.05 -28.59
C THR A 216 -6.44 27.40 -29.15
N ARG A 217 -7.59 28.00 -28.85
CA ARG A 217 -8.86 27.53 -29.43
C ARG A 217 -8.85 27.60 -30.96
N GLU A 218 -8.27 28.66 -31.52
CA GLU A 218 -8.14 28.83 -32.98
C GLU A 218 -7.26 27.73 -33.58
N ASP A 219 -6.09 27.47 -32.98
CA ASP A 219 -5.20 26.39 -33.42
C ASP A 219 -5.92 25.03 -33.44
N TYR A 220 -6.73 24.75 -32.41
CA TYR A 220 -7.50 23.51 -32.31
C TYR A 220 -8.65 23.44 -33.32
N GLU A 221 -9.37 24.54 -33.55
CA GLU A 221 -10.45 24.58 -34.53
C GLU A 221 -9.93 24.39 -35.97
N GLU A 222 -8.69 24.81 -36.26
CA GLU A 222 -8.02 24.62 -37.56
C GLU A 222 -7.39 23.23 -37.71
N ASN A 223 -6.65 22.76 -36.71
CA ASN A 223 -5.77 21.58 -36.82
C ASN A 223 -6.30 20.34 -36.07
N GLY A 224 -7.35 20.50 -35.26
CA GLY A 224 -7.98 19.41 -34.51
C GLY A 224 -7.05 18.78 -33.48
N HIS A 225 -7.19 17.46 -33.29
CA HIS A 225 -6.39 16.72 -32.29
C HIS A 225 -4.88 16.69 -32.57
N TYR A 226 -4.47 16.86 -33.84
CA TYR A 226 -3.07 16.76 -34.25
C TYR A 226 -2.19 17.80 -33.52
N VAL A 227 -2.65 19.05 -33.42
CA VAL A 227 -1.87 20.11 -32.75
C VAL A 227 -1.72 19.87 -31.24
N CYS A 228 -2.65 19.15 -30.62
CA CYS A 228 -2.53 18.72 -29.23
C CYS A 228 -1.47 17.64 -29.05
N GLU A 229 -1.41 16.64 -29.95
CA GLU A 229 -0.40 15.58 -29.91
C GLU A 229 1.01 16.13 -30.18
N GLU A 230 1.12 17.17 -31.00
CA GLU A 230 2.40 17.83 -31.29
C GLU A 230 2.88 18.72 -30.13
N LYS A 231 1.99 19.50 -29.50
CA LYS A 231 2.37 20.49 -28.49
C LYS A 231 2.36 19.97 -27.04
N PHE A 232 1.49 19.03 -26.71
CA PHE A 232 1.42 18.52 -25.34
C PHE A 232 2.37 17.32 -25.21
N ASP A 233 3.49 17.52 -24.50
CA ASP A 233 4.44 16.45 -24.14
C ASP A 233 3.84 15.61 -22.98
N ILE A 234 2.96 14.66 -23.32
CA ILE A 234 2.27 13.75 -22.38
C ILE A 234 2.58 12.28 -22.70
#